data_AF-W7QE73-F1
#
_entry.id   AF-W7QE73-F1
#
_cell.length_a   1.000
_cell.length_b   1.000
_cell.length_c   1.000
_cell.angle_alpha   90.00
_cell.angle_beta   90.00
_cell.angle_gamma   90.00
#
_symmetry.space_group_name_H-M   'P 1'
#
loop_
_entity.id
_entity.type
_entity.pdbx_description
1 polymer ?
#
loop_
_entity_poly.entity_id
_entity_poly.type
_entity_poly.pdbx_seq_one_letter_code
_entity_poly.pdbx_strand_id
1 'polypeptide(L)'
;MLVLAFLAFLTLPRQFQVLVVENVDERHITRASWLFPLYLLAINLFVIPIAMAGLLLPAGNPDPDSFVLTLPLSAGLDGLPLLVFIGGLSAATGMVIVETIALSTMVSNQLVMPLLLRSKRLHLSSQGELAGWLLGIRRVAIVLILLLGYLYHALIGDSYSLVTIGLVSFAAACQFAPAMLIGLYWRGATRRGAALG
;
A
#
# COMPACT_ATOMS: atom_id res chain seq x y z
N MET A 1 4.20 -12.85 -12.29
CA MET A 1 4.72 -11.87 -11.31
C MET A 1 4.55 -10.44 -11.80
N LEU A 2 5.22 -10.01 -12.89
CA LEU A 2 5.17 -8.61 -13.36
C LEU A 2 3.75 -8.11 -13.69
N VAL A 3 2.95 -8.91 -14.41
CA VAL A 3 1.55 -8.53 -14.72
C VAL A 3 0.68 -8.41 -13.46
N LEU A 4 0.83 -9.35 -12.51
CA LEU A 4 0.12 -9.29 -11.22
C LEU A 4 0.52 -8.05 -10.42
N ALA A 5 1.82 -7.76 -10.32
CA ALA A 5 2.33 -6.60 -9.61
C ALA A 5 1.84 -5.29 -10.26
N PHE A 6 1.81 -5.21 -11.60
CA PHE A 6 1.30 -4.05 -12.32
C PHE A 6 -0.21 -3.84 -12.11
N LEU A 7 -1.01 -4.90 -12.21
CA LEU A 7 -2.46 -4.80 -11.98
C LEU A 7 -2.77 -4.48 -10.52
N ALA A 8 -2.08 -5.14 -9.57
CA ALA A 8 -2.20 -4.85 -8.15
C ALA A 8 -1.86 -3.38 -7.86
N PHE A 9 -0.74 -2.88 -8.41
CA PHE A 9 -0.34 -1.48 -8.31
C PHE A 9 -1.45 -0.52 -8.75
N LEU A 10 -2.08 -0.77 -9.91
CA LEU A 10 -3.17 0.08 -10.39
C LEU A 10 -4.42 0.03 -9.49
N THR A 11 -4.72 -1.12 -8.90
CA THR A 11 -5.87 -1.29 -8.00
C THR A 11 -5.61 -0.80 -6.57
N LEU A 12 -4.36 -0.49 -6.21
CA LEU A 12 -4.03 -0.09 -4.85
C LEU A 12 -4.61 1.30 -4.55
N PRO A 13 -5.32 1.44 -3.41
CA PRO A 13 -6.04 2.65 -3.07
C PRO A 13 -5.13 3.87 -2.92
N ARG A 14 -3.91 3.65 -2.39
CA ARG A 14 -2.87 4.68 -2.30
C ARG A 14 -2.46 5.20 -3.67
N GLN A 15 -2.32 4.34 -4.68
CA GLN A 15 -1.94 4.78 -6.02
C GLN A 15 -3.04 5.63 -6.64
N PHE A 16 -4.30 5.24 -6.47
CA PHE A 16 -5.44 6.07 -6.88
C PHE A 16 -5.43 7.44 -6.18
N GLN A 17 -5.20 7.47 -4.87
CA GLN A 17 -5.14 8.72 -4.12
C GLN A 17 -4.03 9.64 -4.63
N VAL A 18 -2.81 9.14 -4.80
CA VAL A 18 -1.68 9.95 -5.29
C VAL A 18 -1.90 10.39 -6.75
N LEU A 19 -2.41 9.50 -7.62
CA LEU A 19 -2.57 9.79 -9.04
C LEU A 19 -3.76 10.69 -9.36
N VAL A 20 -4.84 10.63 -8.58
CA VAL A 20 -6.13 11.29 -8.89
C VAL A 20 -6.51 12.35 -7.87
N VAL A 21 -6.36 12.07 -6.57
CA VAL A 21 -6.86 12.99 -5.52
C VAL A 21 -5.84 14.08 -5.20
N GLU A 22 -4.56 13.70 -5.11
CA GLU A 22 -3.47 14.62 -4.77
C GLU A 22 -2.81 15.23 -6.02
N ASN A 23 -3.19 14.76 -7.21
CA ASN A 23 -2.66 15.28 -8.44
C ASN A 23 -3.36 16.56 -8.87
N VAL A 24 -2.61 17.66 -8.83
CA VAL A 24 -3.10 19.00 -9.18
C VAL A 24 -3.08 19.24 -10.69
N ASP A 25 -2.18 18.59 -11.44
CA ASP A 25 -1.95 18.82 -12.88
C ASP A 25 -1.79 17.50 -13.64
N GLU A 26 -2.61 17.32 -14.67
CA GLU A 26 -2.62 16.11 -15.50
C GLU A 26 -1.27 15.84 -16.22
N ARG A 27 -0.49 16.90 -16.47
CA ARG A 27 0.87 16.82 -17.03
C ARG A 27 1.84 16.05 -16.12
N HIS A 28 1.59 16.00 -14.82
CA HIS A 28 2.38 15.20 -13.88
C HIS A 28 2.24 13.71 -14.14
N ILE A 29 1.08 13.24 -14.62
CA ILE A 29 0.85 11.82 -14.93
C ILE A 29 1.76 11.36 -16.06
N THR A 30 1.88 12.17 -17.11
CA THR A 30 2.73 11.83 -18.27
C THR A 30 4.20 11.73 -17.87
N ARG A 31 4.69 12.65 -17.04
CA ARG A 31 6.07 12.58 -16.50
C ARG A 31 6.25 11.40 -15.54
N ALA A 32 5.30 11.18 -14.64
CA ALA A 32 5.33 10.09 -13.67
C ALA A 32 5.37 8.72 -14.36
N SER A 33 4.68 8.57 -15.50
CA SER A 33 4.69 7.32 -16.29
C SER A 33 6.08 6.89 -16.76
N TRP A 34 7.01 7.84 -16.93
CA TRP A 34 8.40 7.59 -17.29
C TRP A 34 9.34 7.58 -16.08
N LEU A 35 9.16 8.52 -15.15
CA LEU A 35 9.97 8.63 -13.94
C LEU A 35 9.79 7.43 -13.00
N PHE A 36 8.58 6.88 -12.89
CA PHE A 36 8.30 5.78 -11.99
C PHE A 36 9.02 4.47 -12.40
N PRO A 37 8.92 3.99 -13.66
CA PRO A 37 9.72 2.85 -14.10
C PRO A 37 11.22 3.09 -14.00
N LEU A 38 11.69 4.30 -14.34
CA LEU A 38 13.10 4.66 -14.23
C LEU A 38 13.60 4.61 -12.78
N TYR A 39 12.78 5.11 -11.84
CA TYR A 39 13.04 5.03 -10.42
C TYR A 39 13.10 3.56 -9.95
N LEU A 40 12.13 2.73 -10.34
CA LEU A 40 12.15 1.31 -10.01
C LEU A 40 13.40 0.60 -10.55
N LEU A 41 13.84 0.93 -11.77
CA LEU A 41 15.05 0.37 -12.35
C LEU A 41 16.29 0.80 -11.54
N ALA A 42 16.38 2.10 -11.21
CA ALA A 42 17.49 2.64 -10.44
C ALA A 42 17.62 1.98 -9.06
N ILE A 43 16.52 1.78 -8.32
CA ILE A 43 16.59 1.11 -7.01
C ILE A 43 16.94 -0.38 -7.17
N ASN A 44 16.40 -1.08 -8.19
CA ASN A 44 16.68 -2.50 -8.39
C ASN A 44 18.15 -2.74 -8.74
N LEU A 45 18.79 -1.79 -9.44
CA LEU A 45 20.23 -1.85 -9.73
C LEU A 45 21.08 -1.91 -8.46
N PHE A 46 20.65 -1.26 -7.38
CA PHE A 46 21.33 -1.32 -6.07
C PHE A 46 20.92 -2.54 -5.24
N VAL A 47 19.68 -3.03 -5.38
CA VAL A 47 19.20 -4.20 -4.62
C VAL A 47 19.91 -5.49 -5.03
N ILE A 48 20.14 -5.71 -6.33
CA ILE A 48 20.78 -6.93 -6.85
C ILE A 48 22.16 -7.20 -6.22
N PRO A 49 23.13 -6.26 -6.22
CA PRO A 49 24.45 -6.51 -5.64
C PRO A 49 24.38 -6.72 -4.12
N ILE A 50 23.45 -6.06 -3.42
CA ILE A 50 23.25 -6.27 -1.98
C ILE A 50 22.73 -7.68 -1.71
N ALA A 51 21.74 -8.15 -2.48
CA ALA A 51 21.23 -9.51 -2.36
C ALA A 51 22.30 -10.56 -2.67
N MET A 52 23.09 -10.35 -3.73
CA MET A 52 24.22 -11.24 -4.06
C MET A 52 25.27 -11.27 -2.97
N ALA A 53 25.65 -10.11 -2.41
CA ALA A 53 26.57 -10.05 -1.28
C ALA A 53 26.00 -10.78 -0.05
N GLY A 54 24.69 -10.66 0.18
CA GLY A 54 23.99 -11.33 1.28
C GLY A 54 24.05 -12.85 1.21
N LEU A 55 24.01 -13.43 0.00
CA LEU A 55 24.13 -14.87 -0.21
C LEU A 55 25.55 -15.42 0.05
N LEU A 56 26.56 -14.56 0.05
CA LEU A 56 27.95 -14.94 0.33
C LEU A 56 28.28 -14.92 1.83
N LEU A 57 27.35 -14.44 2.67
CA LEU A 57 27.50 -14.48 4.13
C LEU A 57 27.51 -15.93 4.64
N PRO A 58 28.27 -16.23 5.71
CA PRO A 58 28.26 -17.54 6.34
C PRO A 58 26.83 -17.99 6.71
N ALA A 59 26.59 -19.30 6.64
CA ALA A 59 25.29 -20.00 6.69
C ALA A 59 24.44 -19.84 7.98
N GLY A 60 24.65 -18.79 8.77
CA GLY A 60 23.93 -18.50 10.00
C GLY A 60 22.90 -17.37 9.90
N ASN A 61 22.77 -16.67 8.76
CA ASN A 61 21.80 -15.57 8.64
C ASN A 61 20.50 -16.05 7.97
N PRO A 62 19.38 -16.22 8.71
CA PRO A 62 18.23 -17.00 8.22
C PRO A 62 17.25 -16.20 7.36
N ASP A 63 17.33 -14.87 7.34
CA ASP A 63 16.30 -14.03 6.72
C ASP A 63 16.86 -13.11 5.61
N PRO A 64 16.53 -13.38 4.33
CA PRO A 64 16.86 -12.52 3.20
C PRO A 64 16.39 -11.06 3.37
N ASP A 65 15.33 -10.83 4.14
CA ASP A 65 14.77 -9.49 4.37
C ASP A 65 15.70 -8.64 5.27
N SER A 66 16.62 -9.28 5.99
CA SER A 66 17.59 -8.64 6.90
C SER A 66 18.97 -8.35 6.29
N PHE A 67 19.24 -8.79 5.05
CA PHE A 67 20.57 -8.68 4.42
C PHE A 67 21.10 -7.25 4.36
N VAL A 68 20.21 -6.29 4.14
CA VAL A 68 20.53 -4.86 4.09
C VAL A 68 21.13 -4.32 5.40
N LEU A 69 20.80 -4.94 6.54
CA LEU A 69 21.34 -4.57 7.87
C LEU A 69 22.48 -5.50 8.31
N THR A 70 22.40 -6.78 8.01
CA THR A 70 23.37 -7.79 8.47
C THR A 70 24.69 -7.73 7.70
N LEU A 71 24.68 -7.32 6.44
CA LEU A 71 25.91 -7.13 5.65
C LEU A 71 26.85 -6.07 6.27
N PRO A 72 26.42 -4.82 6.53
CA PRO A 72 27.27 -3.83 7.17
C PRO A 72 27.76 -4.23 8.57
N LEU A 73 26.91 -4.91 9.35
CA LEU A 73 27.26 -5.42 10.68
C LEU A 73 28.36 -6.49 10.60
N SER A 74 28.25 -7.42 9.65
CA SER A 74 29.28 -8.46 9.44
C SER A 74 30.62 -7.89 8.97
N ALA A 75 30.60 -6.74 8.29
CA ALA A 75 31.79 -6.02 7.83
C ALA A 75 32.42 -5.13 8.92
N GLY A 76 31.86 -5.07 10.13
CA GLY A 76 32.34 -4.25 11.25
C GLY A 76 32.13 -2.75 11.05
N LEU A 77 31.19 -2.34 10.19
CA LEU A 77 30.93 -0.93 9.87
C LEU A 77 29.77 -0.39 10.70
N ASP A 78 29.93 -0.19 12.01
CA ASP A 78 28.82 0.10 12.95
C ASP A 78 27.95 1.33 12.61
N GLY A 79 28.52 2.36 11.95
CA GLY A 79 27.77 3.57 11.58
C GLY A 79 26.84 3.41 10.37
N LEU A 80 27.16 2.48 9.46
CA LEU A 80 26.40 2.29 8.22
C LEU A 80 25.03 1.60 8.43
N PRO A 81 24.91 0.51 9.23
CA PRO A 81 23.61 -0.09 9.54
C PRO A 81 22.72 0.86 10.33
N LEU A 82 23.28 1.77 11.15
CA LEU A 82 22.48 2.81 11.81
C LEU A 82 21.84 3.76 10.78
N LEU A 83 22.62 4.25 9.80
CA LEU A 83 22.10 5.11 8.73
C LEU A 83 21.03 4.39 7.89
N VAL A 84 21.30 3.13 7.53
CA VAL A 84 20.37 2.28 6.79
C VAL A 84 19.09 2.03 7.59
N PHE A 85 19.21 1.77 8.90
CA PHE A 85 18.06 1.57 9.78
C PHE A 85 17.20 2.83 9.88
N ILE A 86 17.80 4.00 10.06
CA ILE A 86 17.06 5.28 10.09
C ILE A 86 16.35 5.53 8.76
N GLY A 87 17.02 5.29 7.63
CA GLY A 87 16.44 5.41 6.29
C GLY A 87 15.28 4.44 6.06
N GLY A 88 15.48 3.16 6.41
CA GLY A 88 14.47 2.11 6.27
C GLY A 88 13.25 2.34 7.17
N LEU A 89 13.49 2.70 8.45
CA LEU A 89 12.43 3.03 9.40
C LEU A 89 11.62 4.26 8.94
N SER A 90 12.28 5.31 8.45
CA SER A 90 11.62 6.52 7.93
C SER A 90 10.76 6.20 6.69
N ALA A 91 11.31 5.43 5.74
CA ALA A 91 10.58 5.02 4.55
C ALA A 91 9.35 4.16 4.90
N ALA A 92 9.51 3.19 5.81
CA ALA A 92 8.43 2.34 6.28
C ALA A 92 7.33 3.15 6.99
N THR A 93 7.71 4.07 7.88
CA THR A 93 6.76 4.93 8.61
C THR A 93 5.99 5.82 7.64
N GLY A 94 6.67 6.43 6.66
CA GLY A 94 6.01 7.24 5.63
C GLY A 94 5.01 6.44 4.81
N MET A 95 5.37 5.21 4.41
CA MET A 95 4.48 4.32 3.67
C MET A 95 3.23 3.95 4.48
N VAL A 96 3.38 3.57 5.74
CA VAL A 96 2.27 3.24 6.64
C VAL A 96 1.32 4.43 6.83
N ILE A 97 1.85 5.64 6.99
CA ILE A 97 1.03 6.85 7.15
C ILE A 97 0.19 7.10 5.90
N VAL A 98 0.80 7.10 4.72
CA VAL A 98 0.08 7.38 3.47
C VAL A 98 -0.99 6.30 3.20
N GLU A 99 -0.68 5.03 3.43
CA GLU A 99 -1.61 3.92 3.22
C GLU A 99 -2.80 3.97 4.19
N THR A 100 -2.56 4.24 5.46
CA THR A 100 -3.63 4.35 6.46
C THR A 100 -4.53 5.55 6.20
N ILE A 101 -3.99 6.68 5.75
CA ILE A 101 -4.79 7.84 5.34
C ILE A 101 -5.67 7.48 4.14
N ALA A 102 -5.11 6.80 3.14
CA ALA A 102 -5.85 6.44 1.94
C ALA A 102 -6.98 5.44 2.25
N LEU A 103 -6.67 4.37 2.98
CA LEU A 103 -7.66 3.39 3.39
C LEU A 103 -8.75 4.02 4.26
N SER A 104 -8.38 4.86 5.24
CA SER A 104 -9.35 5.51 6.11
C SER A 104 -10.27 6.47 5.35
N THR A 105 -9.74 7.18 4.35
CA THR A 105 -10.55 8.05 3.48
C THR A 105 -11.52 7.24 2.63
N MET A 106 -11.09 6.11 2.08
CA MET A 106 -11.96 5.21 1.31
C MET A 106 -13.03 4.55 2.18
N VAL A 107 -12.69 4.07 3.38
CA VAL A 107 -13.65 3.51 4.33
C VAL A 107 -14.70 4.56 4.73
N SER A 108 -14.26 5.78 5.03
CA SER A 108 -15.18 6.87 5.39
C SER A 108 -16.13 7.22 4.24
N ASN A 109 -15.60 7.38 3.03
CA ASN A 109 -16.40 7.84 1.88
C ASN A 109 -17.25 6.73 1.23
N GLN A 110 -16.76 5.49 1.16
CA GLN A 110 -17.40 4.40 0.41
C GLN A 110 -18.18 3.44 1.29
N LEU A 111 -17.85 3.28 2.58
CA LEU A 111 -18.63 2.47 3.52
C LEU A 111 -19.52 3.34 4.39
N VAL A 112 -18.95 4.34 5.06
CA VAL A 112 -19.67 5.03 6.13
C VAL A 112 -20.66 6.05 5.59
N MET A 113 -20.28 6.87 4.60
CA MET A 113 -21.18 7.84 3.96
C MET A 113 -22.49 7.21 3.42
N PRO A 114 -22.49 6.12 2.63
CA PRO A 114 -23.74 5.52 2.15
C PRO A 114 -24.56 4.87 3.26
N LEU A 115 -23.94 4.30 4.30
CA LEU A 115 -24.65 3.79 5.48
C LEU A 115 -25.35 4.92 6.25
N LEU A 116 -24.68 6.07 6.39
CA LEU A 116 -25.25 7.26 7.01
C LEU A 116 -26.40 7.84 6.19
N LEU A 117 -26.25 7.95 4.86
CA LEU A 117 -27.31 8.42 3.96
C LEU A 117 -28.54 7.49 3.93
N ARG A 118 -28.33 6.19 4.12
CA ARG A 118 -29.43 5.20 4.21
C ARG A 118 -30.18 5.30 5.53
N SER A 119 -29.55 5.82 6.58
CA SER A 119 -30.19 6.13 7.84
C SER A 119 -30.85 7.52 7.77
N LYS A 120 -32.18 7.54 7.57
CA LYS A 120 -33.01 8.77 7.58
C LYS A 120 -32.84 9.65 8.84
N ARG A 121 -32.13 9.20 9.86
CA ARG A 121 -31.91 9.92 11.13
C ARG A 121 -30.99 11.14 11.02
N LEU A 122 -30.26 11.32 9.91
CA LEU A 122 -29.31 12.43 9.75
C LEU A 122 -29.77 13.59 8.84
N HIS A 123 -31.00 13.56 8.30
CA HIS A 123 -31.55 14.70 7.56
C HIS A 123 -31.75 15.98 8.41
N LEU A 124 -31.47 15.93 9.73
CA LEU A 124 -31.69 17.03 10.68
C LEU A 124 -30.41 17.68 11.26
N SER A 125 -29.19 17.22 10.93
CA SER A 125 -27.96 17.83 11.47
C SER A 125 -27.35 18.85 10.49
N SER A 126 -26.94 19.99 11.02
CA SER A 126 -26.26 21.06 10.28
C SER A 126 -25.02 20.52 9.57
N GLN A 127 -24.76 20.97 8.33
CA GLN A 127 -23.62 20.49 7.51
C GLN A 127 -22.26 20.50 8.23
N GLY A 128 -22.09 21.38 9.24
CA GLY A 128 -20.89 21.43 10.08
C GLY A 128 -20.71 20.27 11.07
N GLU A 129 -21.79 19.70 11.61
CA GLU A 129 -21.72 18.57 12.55
C GLU A 129 -21.41 17.24 11.84
N LEU A 130 -21.87 17.09 10.59
CA LEU A 130 -21.53 15.94 9.74
C LEU A 130 -20.02 15.89 9.45
N ALA A 131 -19.40 17.03 9.16
CA ALA A 131 -17.96 17.09 8.92
C ALA A 131 -17.16 16.65 10.16
N GLY A 132 -17.57 17.09 11.36
CA GLY A 132 -16.96 16.67 12.63
C GLY A 132 -17.10 15.18 12.90
N TRP A 133 -18.28 14.61 12.65
CA TRP A 133 -18.52 13.16 12.79
C TRP A 133 -17.67 12.33 11.82
N LEU A 134 -17.57 12.76 10.56
CA LEU A 134 -16.74 12.10 9.54
C LEU A 134 -15.26 12.11 9.91
N LEU A 135 -14.76 13.22 10.48
CA LEU A 135 -13.40 13.32 11.01
C LEU A 135 -13.17 12.34 12.17
N GLY A 136 -14.14 12.18 13.07
CA GLY A 136 -14.09 11.20 14.17
C GLY A 136 -14.02 9.76 13.66
N ILE A 137 -14.87 9.40 12.71
CA ILE A 137 -14.88 8.08 12.06
C ILE A 137 -13.53 7.79 11.38
N ARG A 138 -12.96 8.78 10.69
CA ARG A 138 -11.66 8.63 10.02
C ARG A 138 -10.55 8.29 11.01
N ARG A 139 -10.53 8.94 12.19
CA ARG A 139 -9.56 8.64 13.25
C ARG A 139 -9.72 7.22 13.79
N VAL A 140 -10.96 6.79 14.04
CA VAL A 140 -11.25 5.42 14.49
C VAL A 140 -10.81 4.40 13.43
N ALA A 141 -11.09 4.67 12.15
CA ALA A 141 -10.67 3.81 11.06
C ALA A 141 -9.13 3.68 10.98
N ILE A 142 -8.37 4.76 11.17
CA ILE A 142 -6.90 4.71 11.20
C ILE A 142 -6.41 3.77 12.32
N VAL A 143 -6.93 3.97 13.54
CA VAL A 143 -6.54 3.15 14.71
C VAL A 143 -6.88 1.69 14.46
N LEU A 144 -8.08 1.41 13.93
CA LEU A 144 -8.54 0.06 13.64
C LEU A 144 -7.70 -0.61 12.56
N ILE A 145 -7.39 0.08 11.45
CA ILE A 145 -6.53 -0.43 10.38
C ILE A 145 -5.12 -0.76 10.91
N LEU A 146 -4.52 0.12 11.71
CA LEU A 146 -3.22 -0.12 12.33
C LEU A 146 -3.25 -1.32 13.27
N LEU A 147 -4.30 -1.44 14.09
CA LEU A 147 -4.47 -2.56 15.01
C LEU A 147 -4.64 -3.88 14.27
N LEU A 148 -5.42 -3.90 13.19
CA LEU A 148 -5.58 -5.08 12.32
C LEU A 148 -4.26 -5.46 11.64
N GLY A 149 -3.49 -4.48 11.15
CA GLY A 149 -2.16 -4.73 10.58
C GLY A 149 -1.20 -5.32 11.61
N TYR A 150 -1.18 -4.78 12.83
CA TYR A 150 -0.38 -5.32 13.93
C TYR A 150 -0.82 -6.72 14.33
N LEU A 151 -2.13 -6.97 14.43
CA LEU A 151 -2.67 -8.29 14.77
C LEU A 151 -2.34 -9.33 13.69
N TYR A 152 -2.40 -8.93 12.41
CA TYR A 152 -1.99 -9.78 11.29
C TYR A 152 -0.52 -10.15 11.39
N HIS A 153 0.36 -9.17 11.65
CA HIS A 153 1.77 -9.43 11.90
C HIS A 153 1.98 -10.35 13.12
N ALA A 154 1.28 -10.12 14.23
CA ALA A 154 1.42 -10.90 15.45
C ALA A 154 0.95 -12.36 15.33
N LEU A 155 -0.05 -12.64 14.47
CA LEU A 155 -0.62 -13.98 14.30
C LEU A 155 0.04 -14.78 13.16
N ILE A 156 0.54 -14.13 12.11
CA ILE A 156 1.00 -14.77 10.86
C ILE A 156 2.47 -14.43 10.50
N GLY A 157 3.08 -13.43 11.14
CA GLY A 157 4.37 -12.86 10.76
C GLY A 157 5.55 -13.84 10.80
N ASP A 158 5.60 -14.76 11.76
CA ASP A 158 6.73 -15.68 11.92
C ASP A 158 6.75 -16.85 10.91
N SER A 159 5.66 -17.07 10.18
CA SER A 159 5.47 -18.28 9.35
C SER A 159 5.65 -18.06 7.84
N TYR A 160 5.68 -16.81 7.37
CA TYR A 160 5.75 -16.51 5.93
C TYR A 160 6.72 -15.36 5.64
N SER A 161 7.59 -15.54 4.65
CA SER A 161 8.41 -14.44 4.11
C SER A 161 7.53 -13.29 3.61
N LEU A 162 8.02 -12.05 3.75
CA LEU A 162 7.35 -10.83 3.24
C LEU A 162 6.92 -10.97 1.78
N VAL A 163 7.73 -11.66 0.97
CA VAL A 163 7.43 -11.89 -0.46
C VAL A 163 6.15 -12.70 -0.62
N THR A 164 5.95 -13.76 0.16
CA THR A 164 4.75 -14.61 0.07
C THR A 164 3.49 -13.84 0.48
N ILE A 165 3.59 -13.06 1.56
CA ILE A 165 2.49 -12.19 2.03
C ILE A 165 2.12 -11.17 0.94
N GLY A 166 3.12 -10.54 0.30
CA GLY A 166 2.92 -9.62 -0.80
C GLY A 166 2.26 -10.27 -2.01
N LEU A 167 2.68 -11.48 -2.38
CA LEU A 167 2.13 -12.21 -3.53
C LEU A 167 0.64 -12.57 -3.36
N VAL A 168 0.25 -13.04 -2.17
CA VAL A 168 -1.15 -13.33 -1.86
C VAL A 168 -1.97 -12.05 -1.90
N SER A 169 -1.46 -10.96 -1.34
CA SER A 169 -2.12 -9.65 -1.37
C SER A 169 -2.27 -9.11 -2.78
N PHE A 170 -1.25 -9.25 -3.65
CA PHE A 170 -1.34 -8.84 -5.06
C PHE A 170 -2.30 -9.70 -5.86
N ALA A 171 -2.35 -11.01 -5.60
CA ALA A 171 -3.33 -11.89 -6.22
C ALA A 171 -4.76 -11.48 -5.86
N ALA A 172 -5.02 -11.16 -4.58
CA ALA A 172 -6.31 -10.64 -4.14
C ALA A 172 -6.64 -9.28 -4.78
N ALA A 173 -5.70 -8.34 -4.82
CA ALA A 173 -5.90 -7.03 -5.45
C ALA A 173 -6.21 -7.15 -6.95
N CYS A 174 -5.52 -8.06 -7.65
CA CYS A 174 -5.70 -8.30 -9.08
C CYS A 174 -7.13 -8.78 -9.42
N GLN A 175 -7.88 -9.38 -8.49
CA GLN A 175 -9.28 -9.79 -8.73
C GLN A 175 -10.18 -8.58 -9.03
N PHE A 176 -9.84 -7.40 -8.51
CA PHE A 176 -10.59 -6.17 -8.79
C PHE A 176 -10.23 -5.53 -10.15
N ALA A 177 -9.07 -5.88 -10.72
CA ALA A 177 -8.58 -5.24 -11.93
C ALA A 177 -9.46 -5.47 -13.18
N PRO A 178 -9.97 -6.69 -13.47
CA PRO A 178 -10.87 -6.91 -14.60
C PRO A 178 -12.14 -6.06 -14.52
N ALA A 179 -12.79 -6.03 -13.34
CA ALA A 179 -14.00 -5.24 -13.13
C ALA A 179 -13.73 -3.73 -13.31
N MET A 180 -12.59 -3.24 -12.80
CA MET A 180 -12.18 -1.84 -12.94
C MET A 180 -11.88 -1.48 -14.41
N LEU A 181 -11.12 -2.31 -15.13
CA LEU A 181 -10.76 -2.05 -16.52
C LEU A 181 -11.96 -2.16 -17.46
N ILE A 182 -12.81 -3.19 -17.30
CA ILE A 182 -14.02 -3.36 -18.10
C ILE A 182 -14.98 -2.19 -17.85
N GLY A 183 -15.14 -1.75 -16.59
CA GLY A 183 -15.98 -0.59 -16.26
C GLY A 183 -15.49 0.73 -16.86
N LEU A 184 -14.17 0.89 -17.05
CA LEU A 184 -13.58 2.09 -17.64
C LEU A 184 -13.76 2.14 -19.17
N TYR A 185 -13.51 1.02 -19.86
CA TYR A 185 -13.53 0.97 -21.33
C TYR A 185 -14.90 0.60 -21.92
N TRP A 186 -15.74 -0.16 -21.20
CA TRP A 186 -17.01 -0.67 -21.70
C TRP A 186 -18.21 -0.07 -20.95
N ARG A 187 -18.89 0.89 -21.60
CA ARG A 187 -20.09 1.57 -21.08
C ARG A 187 -21.30 0.67 -20.82
N GLY A 188 -21.31 -0.57 -21.31
CA GLY A 188 -22.37 -1.56 -21.13
C GLY A 188 -22.15 -2.51 -19.94
N ALA A 189 -21.05 -2.34 -19.20
CA ALA A 189 -20.75 -3.17 -18.04
C ALA A 189 -21.86 -3.07 -16.98
N THR A 190 -22.42 -4.21 -16.58
CA THR A 190 -23.52 -4.25 -15.62
C THR A 190 -23.00 -4.59 -14.22
N ARG A 191 -23.53 -3.94 -13.17
CA ARG A 191 -23.18 -4.19 -11.76
C ARG A 191 -23.21 -5.68 -11.37
N ARG A 192 -24.11 -6.47 -11.97
CA ARG A 192 -24.23 -7.91 -11.73
C ARG A 192 -23.06 -8.72 -12.31
N GLY A 193 -22.51 -8.30 -13.46
CA GLY A 193 -21.34 -8.95 -14.06
C GLY A 193 -20.06 -8.71 -13.25
N ALA A 194 -19.91 -7.50 -12.70
CA ALA A 194 -18.79 -7.16 -11.82
C ALA A 194 -18.86 -7.80 -10.41
N ALA A 195 -20.03 -8.28 -9.98
CA ALA A 195 -20.18 -8.93 -8.67
C ALA A 195 -20.03 -10.47 -8.73
N LEU A 196 -20.08 -11.05 -9.93
CA LEU A 196 -19.97 -12.50 -10.15
C LEU A 196 -18.56 -12.94 -10.60
N GLY A 197 -17.73 -12.00 -11.03
CA GLY A 197 -16.32 -12.23 -11.42
C GLY A 197 -15.38 -11.68 -10.37
#